data_AF-A0AAQ3L603-F1
#
_entry.id   AF-A0AAQ3L603-F1
#
_cell.length_a   1.000
_cell.length_b   1.000
_cell.length_c   1.000
_cell.angle_alpha   90.00
_cell.angle_beta   90.00
_cell.angle_gamma   90.00
#
_symmetry.space_group_name_H-M   'P 1'
#
loop_
_entity.id
_entity.type
_entity.pdbx_description
1 polymer ?
#
loop_
_entity_poly.entity_id
_entity_poly.type
_entity_poly.pdbx_seq_one_letter_code
_entity_poly.pdbx_strand_id
1 'polypeptide(L)'
;MKTSSPLKATAPVTISSLLAASSASGVVHIISGSPIMVTATGNDSESIQWDIDNNGVDEGRVFAQAFSDTYSGDYSAYAGFQTSMGRLKFAVIDTGTKTNEDLAPVSANGKVGPTNYIFGSNPSPSFTTISSNQGAVNFEFIPKTNGLIGFSFLRDGNTHYGWADVSWNTTGSTEATLTVNEWAWNDVADAATPVPEPASIATGLGVLALGAAGLRRWRKREC
;
A
#
# COMPACT_ATOMS: atom_id res chain seq x y z
N MET A 1 27.35 -59.21 -25.47
CA MET A 1 26.43 -58.22 -26.04
C MET A 1 25.65 -57.61 -24.87
N LYS A 2 25.98 -56.38 -24.45
CA LYS A 2 25.47 -55.74 -23.22
C LYS A 2 24.62 -54.54 -23.65
N THR A 3 23.31 -54.62 -23.51
CA THR A 3 22.38 -53.55 -23.90
C THR A 3 22.27 -52.52 -22.78
N SER A 4 22.47 -51.25 -23.12
CA SER A 4 22.36 -50.09 -22.23
C SER A 4 20.89 -49.74 -21.97
N SER A 5 20.57 -49.35 -20.73
CA SER A 5 19.27 -48.77 -20.36
C SER A 5 19.39 -47.24 -20.36
N PRO A 6 18.50 -46.47 -21.02
CA PRO A 6 18.54 -45.01 -20.96
C PRO A 6 17.86 -44.49 -19.68
N LEU A 7 18.56 -43.59 -18.98
CA LEU A 7 18.03 -42.80 -17.87
C LEU A 7 17.00 -41.79 -18.39
N LYS A 8 15.79 -41.82 -17.81
CA LYS A 8 14.69 -40.91 -18.13
C LYS A 8 14.90 -39.60 -17.35
N ALA A 9 15.39 -38.56 -18.03
CA ALA A 9 15.54 -37.24 -17.45
C ALA A 9 14.16 -36.64 -17.12
N THR A 10 13.94 -36.30 -15.85
CA THR A 10 12.74 -35.56 -15.42
C THR A 10 13.09 -34.08 -15.47
N ALA A 11 12.45 -33.32 -16.35
CA ALA A 11 12.70 -31.89 -16.47
C ALA A 11 12.26 -31.16 -15.17
N PRO A 12 13.05 -30.21 -14.65
CA PRO A 12 12.61 -29.37 -13.55
C PRO A 12 11.49 -28.46 -14.05
N VAL A 13 10.31 -28.58 -13.43
CA VAL A 13 9.24 -27.59 -13.58
C VAL A 13 9.66 -26.37 -12.77
N THR A 14 10.15 -25.33 -13.44
CA THR A 14 10.44 -24.03 -12.85
C THR A 14 9.12 -23.34 -12.47
N ILE A 15 9.06 -22.82 -11.23
CA ILE A 15 7.86 -22.23 -10.59
C ILE A 15 7.51 -20.84 -11.17
N SER A 16 8.19 -20.39 -12.22
CA SER A 16 8.06 -19.02 -12.76
C SER A 16 6.72 -18.72 -13.47
N SER A 17 5.75 -19.64 -13.52
CA SER A 17 4.49 -19.46 -14.27
C SER A 17 3.22 -19.39 -13.42
N LEU A 18 3.29 -19.21 -12.09
CA LEU A 18 2.09 -19.10 -11.26
C LEU A 18 1.47 -17.68 -11.13
N LEU A 19 2.05 -16.64 -11.75
CA LEU A 19 1.40 -15.33 -11.84
C LEU A 19 0.76 -15.14 -13.22
N ALA A 20 -0.32 -15.88 -13.48
CA ALA A 20 -1.23 -15.54 -14.56
C ALA A 20 -2.67 -15.77 -14.09
N ALA A 21 -3.36 -14.69 -13.73
CA ALA A 21 -4.71 -14.36 -14.20
C ALA A 21 -5.37 -13.33 -13.28
N SER A 22 -5.36 -12.06 -13.67
CA SER A 22 -6.59 -11.27 -13.61
C SER A 22 -6.64 -10.38 -14.86
N SER A 23 -7.69 -10.56 -15.65
CA SER A 23 -7.94 -9.82 -16.88
C SER A 23 -8.46 -8.42 -16.55
N ALA A 24 -7.57 -7.52 -16.15
CA ALA A 24 -7.82 -6.09 -16.13
C ALA A 24 -6.91 -5.43 -17.18
N SER A 25 -7.52 -4.65 -18.07
CA SER A 25 -6.83 -3.92 -19.14
C SER A 25 -5.90 -2.87 -18.53
N GLY A 26 -4.59 -3.09 -18.63
CA GLY A 26 -3.51 -2.19 -18.20
C GLY A 26 -2.36 -2.97 -17.56
N VAL A 27 -1.13 -2.71 -17.98
CA VAL A 27 0.05 -3.22 -17.27
C VAL A 27 0.10 -2.49 -15.93
N VAL A 28 0.02 -3.27 -14.85
CA VAL A 28 0.22 -2.74 -13.51
C VAL A 28 1.73 -2.73 -13.24
N HIS A 29 2.29 -1.55 -13.06
CA HIS A 29 3.67 -1.40 -12.62
C HIS A 29 3.70 -1.55 -11.10
N ILE A 30 4.17 -2.70 -10.64
CA ILE A 30 4.47 -2.93 -9.23
C ILE A 30 5.88 -2.41 -9.00
N ILE A 31 6.01 -1.30 -8.28
CA ILE A 31 7.29 -0.84 -7.78
C ILE A 31 7.42 -1.35 -6.34
N SER A 32 7.74 -2.63 -6.23
CA SER A 32 8.13 -3.26 -4.96
C SER A 32 9.59 -2.92 -4.65
N GLY A 33 9.90 -1.62 -4.55
CA GLY A 33 11.21 -1.16 -4.08
C GLY A 33 11.41 -1.47 -2.59
N SER A 34 12.54 -1.02 -2.04
CA SER A 34 12.67 -0.96 -0.58
C SER A 34 11.55 -0.07 0.00
N PRO A 35 10.92 -0.47 1.12
CA PRO A 35 9.91 0.36 1.78
C PRO A 35 10.44 1.78 2.04
N ILE A 36 9.60 2.78 1.83
CA ILE A 36 9.89 4.17 2.22
C ILE A 36 9.42 4.34 3.65
N MET A 37 10.34 4.61 4.58
CA MET A 37 10.02 4.79 5.99
C MET A 37 10.48 6.17 6.46
N VAL A 38 9.58 6.88 7.15
CA VAL A 38 9.87 8.16 7.78
C VAL A 38 9.47 8.08 9.25
N THR A 39 10.39 8.46 10.13
CA THR A 39 10.16 8.51 11.59
C THR A 39 10.61 9.85 12.11
N ALA A 40 9.76 10.50 12.91
CA ALA A 40 10.12 11.70 13.66
C ALA A 40 9.96 11.46 15.16
N THR A 41 10.86 12.03 15.96
CA THR A 41 10.86 11.90 17.43
C THR A 41 11.07 13.24 18.13
N GLY A 42 10.43 13.45 19.27
CA GLY A 42 10.62 14.66 20.08
C GLY A 42 10.07 15.92 19.40
N ASN A 43 10.95 16.83 19.00
CA ASN A 43 10.65 18.10 18.32
C ASN A 43 11.27 18.12 16.93
N ASP A 44 10.86 17.17 16.10
CA ASP A 44 11.51 16.89 14.82
C ASP A 44 10.50 16.76 13.69
N SER A 45 10.97 17.00 12.47
CA SER A 45 10.18 16.92 11.25
C SER A 45 11.02 16.30 10.15
N GLU A 46 10.64 15.09 9.76
CA GLU A 46 11.32 14.30 8.74
C GLU A 46 10.43 14.13 7.50
N SER A 47 11.05 14.09 6.32
CA SER A 47 10.32 13.84 5.08
C SER A 47 11.20 13.23 4.00
N ILE A 48 10.60 12.37 3.18
CA ILE A 48 11.22 11.74 2.02
C ILE A 48 10.36 12.00 0.80
N GLN A 49 10.99 12.34 -0.32
CA GLN A 49 10.30 12.50 -1.59
C GLN A 49 9.81 11.16 -2.13
N TRP A 50 8.64 11.17 -2.75
CA TRP A 50 8.02 10.01 -3.34
C TRP A 50 7.89 10.20 -4.86
N ASP A 51 8.84 9.64 -5.58
CA ASP A 51 8.82 9.45 -7.03
C ASP A 51 8.11 8.11 -7.31
N ILE A 52 6.85 8.19 -7.77
CA ILE A 52 5.95 7.05 -7.87
C ILE A 52 6.26 6.23 -9.13
N ASP A 53 6.73 6.88 -10.19
CA ASP A 53 6.94 6.27 -11.50
C ASP A 53 8.43 6.18 -11.91
N ASN A 54 9.33 6.64 -11.03
CA ASN A 54 10.77 6.63 -11.15
C ASN A 54 11.26 7.42 -12.39
N ASN A 55 10.59 8.53 -12.70
CA ASN A 55 10.95 9.42 -13.81
C ASN A 55 11.91 10.56 -13.41
N GLY A 56 12.30 10.63 -12.13
CA GLY A 56 13.18 11.67 -11.59
C GLY A 56 12.45 12.96 -11.19
N VAL A 57 11.12 12.95 -11.14
CA VAL A 57 10.28 14.05 -10.69
C VAL A 57 9.34 13.54 -9.59
N ASP A 58 9.41 14.17 -8.42
CA ASP A 58 8.60 13.74 -7.28
C ASP A 58 7.10 14.09 -7.44
N GLU A 59 6.23 13.12 -7.22
CA GLU A 59 4.78 13.31 -7.18
C GLU A 59 4.31 13.90 -5.84
N GLY A 60 5.01 13.58 -4.77
CA GLY A 60 4.71 14.05 -3.42
C GLY A 60 5.81 13.70 -2.43
N ARG A 61 5.49 13.79 -1.15
CA ARG A 61 6.39 13.39 -0.07
C ARG A 61 5.67 12.61 1.02
N VAL A 62 6.38 11.65 1.59
CA VAL A 62 6.02 10.99 2.84
C VAL A 62 6.67 11.78 3.98
N PHE A 63 5.94 12.05 5.06
CA PHE A 63 6.50 12.83 6.17
C PHE A 63 6.06 12.28 7.53
N ALA A 64 6.86 12.59 8.54
CA ALA A 64 6.55 12.39 9.96
C ALA A 64 7.00 13.62 10.74
N GLN A 65 6.24 14.03 11.74
CA GLN A 65 6.59 15.15 12.61
C GLN A 65 6.13 14.84 14.03
N ALA A 66 6.96 15.25 14.99
CA ALA A 66 6.70 15.13 16.42
C ALA A 66 6.93 16.49 17.06
N PHE A 67 6.03 16.87 17.96
CA PHE A 67 6.07 18.12 18.71
C PHE A 67 5.84 17.85 20.19
N SER A 68 6.60 18.57 21.00
CA SER A 68 6.43 18.70 22.43
C SER A 68 6.44 20.18 22.80
N ASP A 69 5.34 20.63 23.40
CA ASP A 69 5.30 21.94 24.05
C ASP A 69 5.47 21.73 25.55
N THR A 70 6.70 21.96 26.02
CA THR A 70 7.06 21.82 27.43
C THR A 70 6.26 22.75 28.34
N TYR A 71 5.69 23.85 27.81
CA TYR A 71 4.94 24.82 28.62
C TYR A 71 3.51 24.35 28.89
N SER A 72 2.82 23.80 27.88
CA SER A 72 1.46 23.25 28.01
C SER A 72 1.44 21.79 28.46
N GLY A 73 2.57 21.07 28.33
CA GLY A 73 2.62 19.62 28.52
C GLY A 73 1.97 18.85 27.38
N ASP A 74 1.67 19.53 26.27
CA ASP A 74 1.03 18.93 25.11
C ASP A 74 2.06 18.27 24.19
N TYR A 75 1.69 17.11 23.69
CA TYR A 75 2.50 16.31 22.78
C TYR A 75 1.65 15.86 21.60
N SER A 76 2.19 16.02 20.40
CA SER A 76 1.51 15.65 19.15
C SER A 76 2.48 15.00 18.19
N ALA A 77 2.04 13.90 17.59
CA ALA A 77 2.81 13.15 16.62
C ALA A 77 1.93 12.89 15.40
N TYR A 78 2.40 13.24 14.21
CA TYR A 78 1.66 13.00 12.97
C TYR A 78 2.57 12.55 11.85
N ALA A 79 2.06 11.71 10.97
CA ALA A 79 2.74 11.28 9.77
C ALA A 79 1.75 11.30 8.61
N GLY A 80 2.21 11.42 7.37
CA GLY A 80 1.28 11.58 6.27
C GLY A 80 1.92 11.72 4.91
N PHE A 81 1.07 12.13 3.98
CA PHE A 81 1.45 12.43 2.62
C PHE A 81 1.21 13.90 2.34
N GLN A 82 2.16 14.53 1.68
CA GLN A 82 2.00 15.87 1.16
C GLN A 82 2.14 15.85 -0.35
N THR A 83 1.22 16.56 -1.00
CA THR A 83 1.10 16.59 -2.45
C THR A 83 2.07 17.64 -3.02
N SER A 84 2.75 17.31 -4.13
CA SER A 84 3.56 18.28 -4.86
C SER A 84 2.66 18.99 -5.87
N MET A 85 2.28 20.25 -5.60
CA MET A 85 1.60 21.14 -6.56
C MET A 85 0.38 20.51 -7.30
N GLY A 86 -0.40 19.66 -6.62
CA GLY A 86 -1.58 19.01 -7.21
C GLY A 86 -1.30 17.83 -8.14
N ARG A 87 -0.04 17.38 -8.25
CA ARG A 87 0.37 16.20 -9.04
C ARG A 87 -0.01 14.89 -8.40
N LEU A 88 -0.18 14.83 -7.08
CA LEU A 88 -0.61 13.65 -6.33
C LEU A 88 -1.93 13.97 -5.62
N LYS A 89 -2.86 13.02 -5.66
CA LYS A 89 -4.13 13.09 -4.94
C LYS A 89 -4.43 11.72 -4.35
N PHE A 90 -5.18 11.70 -3.27
CA PHE A 90 -5.58 10.47 -2.61
C PHE A 90 -7.08 10.22 -2.74
N ALA A 91 -7.45 8.94 -2.73
CA ALA A 91 -8.84 8.51 -2.70
C ALA A 91 -9.45 8.90 -1.35
N VAL A 92 -10.63 9.51 -1.39
CA VAL A 92 -11.30 10.04 -0.20
C VAL A 92 -12.75 9.59 -0.09
N ILE A 93 -13.27 9.64 1.14
CA ILE A 93 -14.68 9.45 1.44
C ILE A 93 -15.39 10.80 1.25
N ASP A 94 -16.29 10.86 0.26
CA ASP A 94 -17.19 12.01 0.12
C ASP A 94 -18.27 11.94 1.19
N THR A 95 -18.12 12.78 2.22
CA THR A 95 -19.10 12.93 3.30
C THR A 95 -20.06 14.10 3.05
N GLY A 96 -20.00 14.75 1.88
CA GLY A 96 -20.85 15.87 1.48
C GLY A 96 -20.78 17.13 2.35
N THR A 97 -19.97 17.13 3.42
CA THR A 97 -20.06 18.15 4.49
C THR A 97 -18.74 18.56 5.13
N LYS A 98 -17.58 18.05 4.70
CA LYS A 98 -16.29 18.40 5.34
C LYS A 98 -15.21 18.80 4.34
N THR A 99 -14.47 19.85 4.72
CA THR A 99 -13.24 20.34 4.09
C THR A 99 -12.03 19.45 4.35
N ASN A 100 -12.18 18.45 5.24
CA ASN A 100 -11.19 17.44 5.55
C ASN A 100 -11.74 16.12 5.02
N GLU A 101 -11.30 15.75 3.83
CA GLU A 101 -11.72 14.52 3.17
C GLU A 101 -10.91 13.37 3.77
N ASP A 102 -11.57 12.51 4.57
CA ASP A 102 -10.95 11.31 5.14
C ASP A 102 -10.50 10.37 4.02
N LEU A 103 -9.35 9.70 4.20
CA LEU A 103 -8.84 8.71 3.25
C LEU A 103 -9.84 7.57 3.13
N ALA A 104 -10.22 7.25 1.89
CA ALA A 104 -11.04 6.09 1.64
C ALA A 104 -10.18 4.83 1.75
N PRO A 105 -10.50 3.90 2.67
CA PRO A 105 -9.82 2.62 2.69
C PRO A 105 -10.12 1.89 1.37
N VAL A 106 -9.08 1.33 0.76
CA VAL A 106 -9.22 0.57 -0.47
C VAL A 106 -9.35 -0.91 -0.13
N SER A 107 -10.39 -1.56 -0.64
CA SER A 107 -10.55 -3.01 -0.46
C SER A 107 -9.52 -3.78 -1.28
N ALA A 108 -8.93 -4.82 -0.69
CA ALA A 108 -8.30 -5.89 -1.46
C ALA A 108 -9.30 -6.43 -2.49
N ASN A 109 -8.85 -6.79 -3.71
CA ASN A 109 -9.69 -7.11 -4.87
C ASN A 109 -10.53 -5.96 -5.44
N GLY A 110 -10.38 -4.75 -4.90
CA GLY A 110 -11.01 -3.56 -5.43
C GLY A 110 -10.37 -3.06 -6.73
N LYS A 111 -10.90 -1.94 -7.21
CA LYS A 111 -10.26 -1.14 -8.25
C LYS A 111 -10.13 0.29 -7.76
N VAL A 112 -8.96 0.90 -7.95
CA VAL A 112 -8.72 2.32 -7.70
C VAL A 112 -8.84 3.08 -9.01
N GLY A 113 -9.78 4.01 -9.09
CA GLY A 113 -10.04 4.80 -10.29
C GLY A 113 -11.21 5.76 -10.09
N PRO A 114 -11.46 6.64 -11.08
CA PRO A 114 -12.39 7.78 -10.93
C PRO A 114 -13.86 7.34 -10.84
N THR A 115 -14.19 6.13 -11.26
CA THR A 115 -15.53 5.54 -11.10
C THR A 115 -15.76 4.97 -9.71
N ASN A 116 -14.71 4.74 -8.93
CA ASN A 116 -14.74 4.04 -7.66
C ASN A 116 -14.48 4.95 -6.47
N TYR A 117 -13.69 6.00 -6.69
CA TYR A 117 -13.30 6.95 -5.66
C TYR A 117 -13.31 8.37 -6.20
N ILE A 118 -13.53 9.31 -5.29
CA ILE A 118 -13.27 10.72 -5.53
C ILE A 118 -11.83 10.99 -5.14
N PHE A 119 -11.11 11.70 -6.02
CA PHE A 119 -9.74 12.16 -5.78
C PHE A 119 -9.80 13.66 -5.60
N GLY A 120 -9.68 14.09 -4.34
CA GLY A 120 -9.84 15.47 -3.94
C GLY A 120 -8.89 16.41 -4.68
N SER A 121 -9.29 17.68 -4.83
CA SER A 121 -8.42 18.70 -5.43
C SER A 121 -7.21 19.02 -4.57
N ASN A 122 -7.25 18.75 -3.25
CA ASN A 122 -6.08 18.95 -2.38
C ASN A 122 -6.15 18.37 -0.95
N PRO A 123 -6.28 17.06 -0.71
CA PRO A 123 -5.92 16.54 0.60
C PRO A 123 -4.41 16.26 0.57
N SER A 124 -3.64 16.96 1.40
CA SER A 124 -2.40 16.39 1.95
C SER A 124 -2.83 15.57 3.16
N PRO A 125 -3.23 14.29 2.99
CA PRO A 125 -3.76 13.52 4.09
C PRO A 125 -2.66 13.32 5.14
N SER A 126 -2.98 13.64 6.39
CA SER A 126 -2.07 13.46 7.53
C SER A 126 -2.69 12.54 8.57
N PHE A 127 -2.09 11.39 8.82
CA PHE A 127 -2.37 10.55 9.98
C PHE A 127 -1.91 11.29 11.24
N THR A 128 -2.83 11.70 12.10
CA THR A 128 -2.49 12.37 13.36
C THR A 128 -2.75 11.45 14.54
N THR A 129 -1.84 11.44 15.51
CA THR A 129 -2.15 11.02 16.87
C THR A 129 -1.99 12.24 17.77
N ILE A 130 -3.13 12.79 18.18
CA ILE A 130 -3.19 13.85 19.19
C ILE A 130 -3.16 13.18 20.56
N SER A 131 -2.34 13.69 21.49
CA SER A 131 -2.34 13.18 22.86
C SER A 131 -2.85 14.18 23.89
N SER A 132 -3.54 13.59 24.87
CA SER A 132 -3.94 14.02 26.20
C SER A 132 -4.91 15.19 26.43
N ASN A 133 -4.99 16.26 25.63
CA ASN A 133 -5.89 17.40 25.99
C ASN A 133 -6.77 17.99 24.88
N GLN A 134 -6.56 17.64 23.61
CA GLN A 134 -7.33 18.17 22.48
C GLN A 134 -7.92 16.99 21.72
N GLY A 135 -9.23 16.97 21.50
CA GLY A 135 -9.93 15.86 20.85
C GLY A 135 -9.29 15.51 19.50
N ALA A 136 -9.05 14.21 19.26
CA ALA A 136 -8.51 13.71 18.00
C ALA A 136 -9.38 14.18 16.84
N VAL A 137 -8.77 14.85 15.85
CA VAL A 137 -9.43 15.16 14.58
C VAL A 137 -8.69 14.47 13.45
N ASN A 138 -9.44 13.56 12.80
CA ASN A 138 -9.19 12.93 11.51
C ASN A 138 -8.44 11.59 11.58
N PHE A 139 -8.99 10.59 10.87
CA PHE A 139 -8.55 9.18 10.72
C PHE A 139 -8.91 8.19 11.84
N GLU A 140 -10.21 8.05 12.13
CA GLU A 140 -10.76 6.97 13.00
C GLU A 140 -10.86 5.60 12.29
N PHE A 141 -10.70 5.54 10.96
CA PHE A 141 -11.15 4.41 10.14
C PHE A 141 -10.08 3.45 9.61
N ILE A 142 -8.80 3.73 9.83
CA ILE A 142 -7.76 2.77 9.45
C ILE A 142 -7.09 2.25 10.72
N PRO A 143 -7.14 0.94 10.99
CA PRO A 143 -6.47 0.33 12.13
C PRO A 143 -4.99 0.72 12.17
N LYS A 144 -4.43 0.97 13.37
CA LYS A 144 -3.00 1.28 13.63
C LYS A 144 -2.04 0.12 13.28
N THR A 145 -2.32 -0.65 12.23
CA THR A 145 -1.67 -1.94 11.99
C THR A 145 -1.31 -2.21 10.54
N ASN A 146 -1.96 -1.59 9.54
CA ASN A 146 -1.66 -1.56 8.09
C ASN A 146 -2.96 -1.26 7.31
N GLY A 147 -2.85 -0.59 6.16
CA GLY A 147 -4.00 -0.30 5.30
C GLY A 147 -3.62 -0.01 3.86
N LEU A 148 -4.55 -0.31 2.94
CA LEU A 148 -4.43 0.04 1.53
C LEU A 148 -5.09 1.40 1.29
N ILE A 149 -4.35 2.30 0.65
CA ILE A 149 -4.83 3.61 0.22
C ILE A 149 -4.80 3.72 -1.31
N GLY A 150 -5.73 4.47 -1.86
CA GLY A 150 -5.77 4.78 -3.30
C GLY A 150 -5.15 6.13 -3.57
N PHE A 151 -4.47 6.28 -4.70
CA PHE A 151 -3.96 7.56 -5.17
C PHE A 151 -4.13 7.73 -6.67
N SER A 152 -4.05 8.98 -7.12
CA SER A 152 -3.92 9.34 -8.52
C SER A 152 -2.78 10.32 -8.68
N PHE A 153 -2.05 10.24 -9.79
CA PHE A 153 -0.99 11.20 -10.08
C PHE A 153 -0.92 11.58 -11.56
N LEU A 154 -0.23 12.69 -11.86
CA LEU A 154 -0.01 13.15 -13.22
C LEU A 154 1.31 12.63 -13.78
N ARG A 155 1.25 11.98 -14.93
CA ARG A 155 2.40 11.56 -15.73
C ARG A 155 2.19 11.98 -17.18
N ASP A 156 3.16 12.68 -17.76
CA ASP A 156 3.09 13.17 -19.13
C ASP A 156 1.79 13.96 -19.44
N GLY A 157 1.25 14.65 -18.42
CA GLY A 157 -0.01 15.41 -18.51
C GLY A 157 -1.30 14.60 -18.33
N ASN A 158 -1.21 13.27 -18.21
CA ASN A 158 -2.36 12.38 -18.06
C ASN A 158 -2.48 11.88 -16.61
N THR A 159 -3.71 11.54 -16.19
CA THR A 159 -3.94 11.01 -14.84
C THR A 159 -3.78 9.50 -14.83
N HIS A 160 -2.98 9.00 -13.89
CA HIS A 160 -2.79 7.59 -13.61
C HIS A 160 -3.28 7.27 -12.20
N TYR A 161 -3.74 6.04 -11.99
CA TYR A 161 -4.29 5.61 -10.71
C TYR A 161 -3.46 4.48 -10.13
N GLY A 162 -3.38 4.43 -8.81
CA GLY A 162 -2.60 3.44 -8.10
C GLY A 162 -3.08 3.21 -6.67
N TRP A 163 -2.44 2.26 -6.02
CA TRP A 163 -2.67 1.94 -4.63
C TRP A 163 -1.33 1.79 -3.91
N ALA A 164 -1.33 2.03 -2.60
CA ALA A 164 -0.18 1.82 -1.74
C ALA A 164 -0.61 1.05 -0.47
N ASP A 165 0.20 0.08 -0.07
CA ASP A 165 0.13 -0.52 1.26
C ASP A 165 0.96 0.31 2.23
N VAL A 166 0.31 0.81 3.27
CA VAL A 166 0.90 1.73 4.22
C VAL A 166 0.75 1.19 5.63
N SER A 167 1.80 1.38 6.42
CA SER A 167 1.79 1.15 7.86
C SER A 167 2.11 2.44 8.57
N TRP A 168 1.46 2.70 9.70
CA TRP A 168 1.90 3.75 10.59
C TRP A 168 1.87 3.28 12.02
N ASN A 169 2.74 3.89 12.79
CA ASN A 169 2.81 3.70 14.22
C ASN A 169 3.03 5.06 14.88
N THR A 170 2.52 5.16 16.10
CA THR A 170 2.82 6.26 17.00
C THR A 170 3.17 5.67 18.34
N THR A 171 4.41 5.85 18.77
CA THR A 171 4.85 5.39 20.09
C THR A 171 4.62 6.51 21.09
N GLY A 172 3.50 6.44 21.81
CA GLY A 172 3.05 7.54 22.67
C GLY A 172 2.67 8.77 21.85
N SER A 173 3.09 9.93 22.32
CA SER A 173 2.76 11.24 21.76
C SER A 173 3.97 11.99 21.18
N THR A 174 5.14 11.35 21.23
CA THR A 174 6.45 11.95 20.92
C THR A 174 7.10 11.31 19.71
N GLU A 175 6.47 10.32 19.08
CA GLU A 175 7.03 9.59 17.96
C GLU A 175 5.93 9.28 16.94
N ALA A 176 6.21 9.59 15.67
CA ALA A 176 5.38 9.22 14.53
C ALA A 176 6.23 8.47 13.51
N THR A 177 5.73 7.35 13.01
CA THR A 177 6.33 6.58 11.92
C THR A 177 5.28 6.31 10.86
N LEU A 178 5.64 6.55 9.60
CA LEU A 178 4.86 6.13 8.43
C LEU A 178 5.78 5.36 7.48
N THR A 179 5.30 4.21 7.03
CA THR A 179 5.97 3.36 6.05
C THR A 179 5.05 3.13 4.87
N VAL A 180 5.57 3.37 3.65
CA VAL A 180 4.99 2.86 2.41
C VAL A 180 5.68 1.54 2.12
N ASN A 181 4.98 0.43 2.31
CA ASN A 181 5.54 -0.92 2.19
C ASN A 181 5.72 -1.29 0.71
N GLU A 182 4.69 -1.04 -0.09
CA GLU A 182 4.65 -1.29 -1.52
C GLU A 182 3.62 -0.37 -2.19
N TRP A 183 3.79 -0.11 -3.48
CA TRP A 183 2.82 0.60 -4.29
C TRP A 183 2.81 0.09 -5.73
N ALA A 184 1.66 0.28 -6.39
CA ALA A 184 1.53 -0.01 -7.80
C ALA A 184 0.55 0.95 -8.49
N TRP A 185 0.72 1.13 -9.80
CA TRP A 185 -0.11 2.03 -10.61
C TRP A 185 -0.30 1.47 -12.04
N ASN A 186 -1.22 2.04 -12.82
CA ASN A 186 -1.51 1.60 -14.19
C ASN A 186 -0.74 2.36 -15.27
N ASP A 187 -0.28 1.69 -16.30
CA ASP A 187 0.35 2.34 -17.46
C ASP A 187 -0.64 3.02 -18.43
N VAL A 188 -1.93 2.74 -18.30
CA VAL A 188 -2.98 3.33 -19.14
C VAL A 188 -3.60 4.53 -18.43
N ALA A 189 -3.43 5.71 -19.03
CA ALA A 189 -4.09 6.93 -18.61
C ALA A 189 -5.59 6.75 -18.40
N ASP A 190 -6.11 7.32 -17.32
CA ASP A 190 -7.52 7.34 -16.92
C ASP A 190 -8.16 5.96 -16.65
N ALA A 191 -7.39 4.87 -16.72
CA ALA A 191 -7.87 3.54 -16.37
C ALA A 191 -7.97 3.36 -14.84
N ALA A 192 -8.76 2.40 -14.40
CA ALA A 192 -8.76 1.98 -12.99
C ALA A 192 -7.71 0.88 -12.77
N THR A 193 -7.00 0.93 -11.64
CA THR A 193 -5.97 -0.05 -11.26
C THR A 193 -6.55 -1.12 -10.34
N PRO A 194 -6.43 -2.42 -10.66
CA PRO A 194 -6.84 -3.48 -9.75
C PRO A 194 -5.92 -3.53 -8.52
N VAL A 195 -6.53 -3.81 -7.37
CA VAL A 195 -5.82 -3.94 -6.09
C VAL A 195 -5.62 -5.43 -5.83
N PRO A 196 -4.36 -5.92 -5.76
CA PRO A 196 -4.11 -7.35 -5.57
C PRO A 196 -4.58 -7.82 -4.20
N GLU A 197 -4.87 -9.12 -4.10
CA GLU A 197 -5.03 -9.75 -2.79
C GLU A 197 -3.70 -9.72 -2.05
N PRO A 198 -3.70 -9.46 -0.73
CA PRO A 198 -2.51 -9.63 0.10
C PRO A 198 -1.90 -11.02 -0.13
N ALA A 199 -0.62 -11.07 -0.45
CA ALA A 199 0.08 -12.32 -0.76
C ALA A 199 0.03 -13.34 0.39
N SER A 200 -0.22 -12.88 1.63
CA SER A 200 -0.45 -13.71 2.81
C SER A 200 -1.67 -14.64 2.66
N ILE A 201 -2.72 -14.19 1.98
CA ILE A 201 -3.92 -15.01 1.71
C ILE A 201 -3.63 -16.02 0.60
N ALA A 202 -2.96 -15.58 -0.47
CA ALA A 202 -2.59 -16.44 -1.60
C ALA A 202 -1.63 -17.57 -1.17
N THR A 203 -0.62 -17.25 -0.35
CA THR A 203 0.31 -18.26 0.21
C THR A 203 -0.37 -19.19 1.19
N GLY A 204 -1.27 -18.69 2.05
CA GLY A 204 -2.07 -19.52 2.95
C GLY A 204 -2.90 -20.56 2.21
N LEU A 205 -3.59 -20.16 1.13
CA LEU A 205 -4.35 -21.09 0.29
C LEU A 205 -3.45 -22.08 -0.45
N GLY A 206 -2.28 -21.64 -0.93
CA GLY A 206 -1.29 -22.51 -1.55
C GLY A 206 -0.79 -23.60 -0.59
N VAL A 207 -0.44 -23.22 0.64
CA VAL A 207 -0.02 -24.17 1.68
C VAL A 207 -1.15 -25.11 2.08
N LEU A 208 -2.38 -24.61 2.16
CA LEU A 208 -3.55 -25.43 2.50
C LEU A 208 -3.86 -26.45 1.39
N ALA A 209 -3.75 -26.05 0.13
CA ALA A 209 -3.90 -26.94 -1.02
C ALA A 209 -2.81 -28.03 -1.03
N LEU A 210 -1.56 -27.67 -0.72
CA LEU A 210 -0.46 -28.63 -0.57
C LEU A 210 -0.68 -29.59 0.62
N GLY A 211 -1.17 -29.08 1.74
CA GLY A 211 -1.55 -29.87 2.92
C GLY A 211 -2.66 -30.88 2.60
N ALA A 212 -3.71 -30.45 1.89
CA ALA A 212 -4.81 -31.32 1.45
C ALA A 212 -4.34 -32.39 0.46
N ALA A 213 -3.47 -32.04 -0.49
CA ALA A 213 -2.87 -32.98 -1.42
C ALA A 213 -1.98 -34.03 -0.71
N GLY A 214 -1.19 -33.58 0.28
CA GLY A 214 -0.40 -34.44 1.15
C GLY A 214 -1.26 -35.44 1.93
N LEU A 215 -2.32 -34.96 2.58
CA LEU A 215 -3.27 -35.79 3.33
C LEU A 215 -3.96 -36.82 2.43
N ARG A 216 -4.35 -36.42 1.20
CA ARG A 216 -4.93 -37.34 0.21
C ARG A 216 -3.95 -38.44 -0.21
N ARG A 217 -2.67 -38.11 -0.37
CA ARG A 217 -1.63 -39.10 -0.71
C ARG A 217 -1.37 -40.08 0.43
N TRP A 218 -1.42 -39.62 1.68
CA TRP A 218 -1.26 -40.48 2.85
C TRP A 218 -2.39 -41.50 2.96
N ARG A 219 -3.66 -41.07 2.84
CA ARG A 219 -4.83 -41.97 2.87
C ARG A 219 -4.79 -43.07 1.81
N LYS A 220 -4.21 -42.80 0.63
CA LYS A 220 -4.04 -43.80 -0.44
C LYS A 220 -3.00 -44.88 -0.14
N ARG A 221 -2.17 -44.72 0.90
CA ARG A 221 -1.16 -45.71 1.29
C ARG A 221 -1.68 -46.70 2.34
N GLU A 222 -2.80 -46.38 3.00
CA GLU A 222 -3.40 -47.20 4.07
C GLU A 222 -4.54 -48.10 3.57
N CYS A 223 -4.80 -48.12 2.27
CA CYS A 223 -5.70 -49.06 1.59
C CYS A 223 -4.88 -49.91 0.61
#